data_AF-A0A2E9CZZ4-F1
#
_entry.id   AF-A0A2E9CZZ4-F1
#
_cell.length_a   1.000
_cell.length_b   1.000
_cell.length_c   1.000
_cell.angle_alpha   90.00
_cell.angle_beta   90.00
_cell.angle_gamma   90.00
#
_symmetry.space_group_name_H-M   'P 1'
#
loop_
_entity.id
_entity.type
_entity.pdbx_description
1 polymer ?
#
loop_
_entity_poly.entity_id
_entity_poly.type
_entity_poly.pdbx_seq_one_letter_code
_entity_poly.pdbx_strand_id
1 'polypeptide(L)'
;DLGIRLVDKEVIEAADAFGASKKQKLWGVQMPLALPNIMQGINQCTMMALSMVVIASMIGTRGLGDEVLLGLQQLNVGRAAEAGIAIVLLAIVLDRITQSYGETLQERRAPEKKKGK
;
A
#
# COMPACT_ATOMS: atom_id res chain seq x y z
N ASP A 1 3.77 8.37 14.16
CA ASP A 1 2.43 8.98 14.02
C ASP A 1 1.99 9.05 12.57
N LEU A 2 1.30 8.00 12.08
CA LEU A 2 0.75 7.95 10.72
C LEU A 2 -0.73 7.50 10.75
N GLY A 3 -1.44 7.71 9.64
CA GLY A 3 -2.85 7.32 9.47
C GLY A 3 -3.82 8.37 10.02
N ILE A 4 -4.76 7.95 10.87
CA ILE A 4 -5.85 8.79 11.42
C ILE A 4 -5.33 10.01 12.19
N ARG A 5 -4.13 9.94 12.75
CA ARG A 5 -3.52 11.03 13.53
C ARG A 5 -2.94 12.16 12.68
N LEU A 6 -2.83 11.97 11.36
CA LEU A 6 -2.41 13.00 10.39
C LEU A 6 -3.59 13.85 9.90
N VAL A 7 -4.82 13.53 10.34
CA VAL A 7 -5.99 14.33 10.00
C VAL A 7 -5.92 15.66 10.73
N ASP A 8 -6.12 16.75 9.99
CA ASP A 8 -6.07 18.10 10.51
C ASP A 8 -7.02 18.28 11.71
N LYS A 9 -6.47 18.87 12.78
CA LYS A 9 -7.24 19.16 13.99
C LYS A 9 -8.37 20.15 13.71
N GLU A 10 -8.17 21.12 12.83
CA GLU A 10 -9.21 22.11 12.49
C GLU A 10 -10.44 21.42 11.89
N VAL A 11 -10.24 20.39 11.06
CA VAL A 11 -11.33 19.61 10.46
C VAL A 11 -12.05 18.75 11.51
N ILE A 12 -11.33 18.26 12.52
CA ILE A 12 -11.91 17.52 13.65
C ILE A 12 -12.71 18.44 14.56
N GLU A 13 -12.20 19.63 14.86
CA GLU A 13 -12.87 20.65 15.67
C GLU A 13 -14.12 21.19 14.98
N ALA A 14 -14.09 21.37 13.65
CA ALA A 14 -15.27 21.69 12.86
C ALA A 14 -16.33 20.57 12.97
N ALA A 15 -15.93 19.31 12.81
CA ALA A 15 -16.87 18.18 12.95
C ALA A 15 -17.50 18.12 14.36
N ASP A 16 -16.75 18.47 15.40
CA ASP A 16 -17.27 18.60 16.77
C ASP A 16 -18.25 19.78 16.90
N ALA A 17 -17.94 20.93 16.32
CA ALA A 17 -18.82 22.10 16.33
C ALA A 17 -20.17 21.83 15.64
N PHE A 18 -20.19 20.97 14.62
CA PHE A 18 -21.42 20.48 13.97
C PHE A 18 -22.13 19.33 14.72
N GLY A 19 -21.64 18.94 15.91
CA GLY A 19 -22.29 17.93 16.75
C GLY A 19 -22.08 16.49 16.29
N ALA A 20 -21.05 16.20 15.50
CA ALA A 20 -20.80 14.84 15.01
C ALA A 20 -20.41 13.89 16.16
N SER A 21 -21.13 12.77 16.29
CA SER A 21 -20.76 11.70 17.21
C SER A 21 -19.40 11.07 16.86
N LYS A 22 -18.74 10.41 17.82
CA LYS A 22 -17.43 9.76 17.60
C LYS A 22 -17.41 8.81 16.40
N LYS A 23 -18.49 8.05 16.18
CA LYS A 23 -18.61 7.15 15.02
C LYS A 23 -18.78 7.92 13.70
N GLN A 24 -19.60 8.97 13.68
CA GLN A 24 -19.77 9.81 12.49
C GLN A 24 -18.46 10.52 12.13
N LYS A 25 -17.73 11.01 13.12
CA LYS A 25 -16.41 11.60 12.94
C LYS A 25 -15.39 10.59 12.39
N LEU A 26 -15.34 9.38 12.96
CA LEU A 26 -14.40 8.36 12.51
C LEU A 26 -14.63 7.98 11.05
N TRP A 27 -15.87 7.58 10.70
CA TRP A 27 -16.17 7.04 9.38
C TRP A 27 -16.44 8.12 8.33
N GLY A 28 -16.99 9.26 8.73
CA GLY A 28 -17.35 10.35 7.81
C GLY A 28 -16.23 11.38 7.61
N VAL A 29 -15.29 11.49 8.54
CA VAL A 29 -14.23 12.51 8.51
C VAL A 29 -12.86 11.84 8.57
N GLN A 30 -12.48 11.21 9.66
CA GLN A 30 -11.11 10.73 9.86
C GLN A 30 -10.67 9.65 8.87
N MET A 31 -11.49 8.63 8.63
CA MET A 31 -11.15 7.52 7.73
C MET A 31 -10.96 7.96 6.28
N PRO A 32 -11.90 8.69 5.65
CA PRO A 32 -11.70 9.24 4.30
C PRO A 32 -10.47 10.14 4.18
N LEU A 33 -10.22 10.97 5.21
CA LEU A 33 -9.10 11.91 5.24
C LEU A 33 -7.74 11.21 5.39
N ALA A 34 -7.68 10.14 6.17
CA ALA A 34 -6.46 9.39 6.44
C ALA A 34 -6.17 8.30 5.39
N LEU A 35 -7.15 7.91 4.59
CA LEU A 35 -7.05 6.80 3.64
C LEU A 35 -5.84 6.90 2.68
N PRO A 36 -5.48 8.07 2.11
CA PRO A 36 -4.28 8.18 1.28
C PRO A 36 -2.99 7.80 2.02
N ASN A 37 -2.85 8.22 3.28
CA ASN A 37 -1.70 7.88 4.11
C ASN A 37 -1.70 6.40 4.50
N ILE A 38 -2.88 5.82 4.74
CA ILE A 38 -3.02 4.38 5.00
C ILE A 38 -2.58 3.57 3.78
N MET A 39 -2.99 3.97 2.57
CA MET A 39 -2.61 3.30 1.32
C MET A 39 -1.09 3.36 1.06
N GLN A 40 -0.43 4.48 1.41
CA GLN A 40 1.04 4.55 1.37
C GLN A 40 1.69 3.54 2.32
N GLY A 41 1.15 3.38 3.53
CA GLY A 41 1.62 2.38 4.49
C GLY A 41 1.38 0.94 4.03
N ILE A 42 0.23 0.67 3.41
CA ILE A 42 -0.06 -0.64 2.80
C ILE A 42 0.96 -0.95 1.71
N ASN A 43 1.25 0.01 0.83
CA ASN A 43 2.25 -0.19 -0.22
C ASN A 43 3.62 -0.56 0.36
N GLN A 44 4.07 0.16 1.40
CA GLN A 44 5.33 -0.18 2.08
C GLN A 44 5.30 -1.58 2.70
N CYS A 45 4.20 -1.95 3.35
CA CYS A 45 4.04 -3.29 3.93
C CYS A 45 4.12 -4.39 2.86
N THR A 46 3.47 -4.19 1.71
CA THR A 46 3.51 -5.13 0.58
C THR A 46 4.94 -5.28 0.04
N MET A 47 5.65 -4.17 -0.16
CA MET A 47 7.05 -4.20 -0.62
C MET A 47 7.98 -4.92 0.37
N MET A 48 7.80 -4.69 1.68
CA MET A 48 8.54 -5.40 2.72
C MET A 48 8.21 -6.91 2.74
N ALA A 49 6.92 -7.27 2.61
CA ALA A 49 6.49 -8.66 2.60
C ALA A 49 7.05 -9.43 1.40
N LEU A 50 7.06 -8.81 0.22
CA LEU A 50 7.62 -9.41 -1.00
C LEU A 50 9.14 -9.57 -0.92
N SER A 51 9.83 -8.67 -0.20
CA SER A 51 11.27 -8.81 0.06
C SER A 51 11.58 -10.05 0.92
N MET A 52 10.61 -10.51 1.72
CA MET A 52 10.74 -11.67 2.61
C MET A 52 10.45 -13.01 1.92
N VAL A 53 9.95 -13.03 0.68
CA VAL A 53 9.48 -14.26 0.00
C VAL A 53 10.56 -15.34 -0.10
N VAL A 54 11.82 -14.97 -0.38
CA VAL A 54 12.92 -15.93 -0.52
C VAL A 54 13.31 -16.54 0.83
N ILE A 55 13.33 -15.73 1.88
CA ILE A 55 13.67 -16.20 3.23
C ILE A 55 12.57 -17.11 3.77
N ALA A 56 11.30 -16.81 3.49
CA ALA A 56 10.17 -17.66 3.87
C ALA A 56 10.27 -19.07 3.26
N SER A 57 10.84 -19.21 2.06
CA SER A 57 11.05 -20.52 1.41
C SER A 57 12.09 -21.39 2.13
N MET A 58 13.03 -20.80 2.87
CA MET A 58 14.00 -21.56 3.67
C MET A 58 13.35 -22.37 4.80
N ILE A 59 12.14 -22.02 5.22
CA ILE A 59 11.37 -22.71 6.28
C ILE A 59 10.41 -23.76 5.67
N GLY A 60 10.54 -24.05 4.37
CA GLY A 60 9.79 -25.10 3.68
C GLY A 60 8.46 -24.66 3.07
N THR A 61 8.26 -23.35 2.87
CA THR A 61 7.11 -22.85 2.11
C THR A 61 7.32 -23.05 0.61
N ARG A 62 6.31 -23.59 -0.07
CA ARG A 62 6.33 -23.75 -1.53
C ARG A 62 5.93 -22.45 -2.21
N GLY A 63 6.62 -22.06 -3.29
CA GLY A 63 6.28 -20.88 -4.09
C GLY A 63 7.46 -20.36 -4.90
N LEU A 64 7.33 -19.14 -5.43
CA LEU A 64 8.37 -18.51 -6.26
C LEU A 64 9.71 -18.33 -5.53
N GLY A 65 9.68 -18.12 -4.21
CA GLY A 65 10.90 -18.02 -3.40
C GLY A 65 11.70 -19.32 -3.35
N ASP A 66 11.05 -20.47 -3.51
CA ASP A 66 11.69 -21.79 -3.51
C ASP A 66 12.48 -22.00 -4.81
N GLU A 67 11.92 -21.57 -5.94
CA GLU A 67 12.60 -21.60 -7.25
C GLU A 67 13.86 -20.73 -7.28
N VAL A 68 13.80 -19.54 -6.65
CA VAL A 68 14.98 -18.69 -6.45
C VAL A 68 16.00 -19.39 -5.57
N LEU A 69 15.58 -19.93 -4.42
CA LEU A 69 16.46 -20.58 -3.46
C LEU A 69 17.14 -21.82 -4.07
N LEU A 70 16.40 -22.65 -4.79
CA LEU A 70 16.93 -23.82 -5.51
C LEU A 70 17.90 -23.42 -6.62
N GLY A 71 17.58 -22.38 -7.39
CA GLY A 71 18.48 -21.83 -8.41
C GLY A 71 19.81 -21.37 -7.81
N LEU A 72 19.76 -20.67 -6.66
CA LEU A 72 20.97 -20.25 -5.94
C LEU A 72 21.76 -21.45 -5.39
N GLN A 73 21.09 -22.42 -4.76
CA GLN A 73 21.74 -23.62 -4.21
C GLN A 73 22.41 -24.48 -5.28
N GLN A 74 21.81 -24.56 -6.48
CA GLN A 74 22.33 -25.34 -7.60
C GLN A 74 23.30 -24.54 -8.48
N LEU A 75 23.61 -23.29 -8.13
CA LEU A 75 24.40 -22.35 -8.96
C LEU A 75 23.80 -22.17 -10.37
N ASN A 76 22.50 -22.39 -10.52
CA ASN A 76 21.76 -22.19 -11.75
C ASN A 76 21.18 -20.77 -11.77
N VAL A 77 22.00 -19.84 -12.29
CA VAL A 77 21.65 -18.42 -12.39
C VAL A 77 20.42 -18.20 -13.28
N GLY A 78 20.24 -19.01 -14.33
CA GLY A 78 19.08 -18.90 -15.23
C GLY A 78 17.76 -19.11 -14.48
N ARG A 79 17.68 -20.19 -13.71
CA ARG A 79 16.51 -20.51 -12.88
C ARG A 79 16.25 -19.45 -11.81
N ALA A 80 17.30 -19.00 -11.12
CA ALA A 80 17.17 -17.96 -10.10
C ALA A 80 16.72 -16.61 -10.68
N ALA A 81 17.21 -16.25 -11.86
CA ALA A 81 16.85 -15.02 -12.55
C ALA A 81 15.41 -15.06 -13.07
N GLU A 82 14.98 -16.16 -13.69
CA GLU A 82 13.61 -16.36 -14.17
C GLU A 82 12.60 -16.19 -13.01
N ALA A 83 12.82 -16.90 -11.91
CA ALA A 83 11.96 -16.81 -10.73
C ALA A 83 12.02 -15.41 -10.07
N GLY A 84 13.19 -14.78 -10.01
CA GLY A 84 13.35 -13.42 -9.50
C GLY A 84 12.58 -12.38 -10.32
N ILE A 85 12.62 -12.47 -11.65
CA ILE A 85 11.86 -11.60 -12.54
C ILE A 85 10.36 -11.81 -12.34
N ALA A 86 9.90 -13.05 -12.17
CA ALA A 86 8.50 -13.33 -11.88
C ALA A 86 8.03 -12.67 -10.56
N ILE A 87 8.85 -12.70 -9.52
CA ILE A 87 8.55 -12.01 -8.23
C ILE A 87 8.49 -10.49 -8.43
N VAL A 88 9.43 -9.89 -9.16
CA VAL A 88 9.44 -8.45 -9.43
C VAL A 88 8.20 -8.02 -10.23
N LEU A 89 7.83 -8.79 -11.26
CA LEU A 89 6.62 -8.51 -12.04
C LEU A 89 5.36 -8.58 -11.16
N LEU A 90 5.27 -9.59 -10.28
CA LEU A 90 4.18 -9.68 -9.32
C LEU A 90 4.16 -8.47 -8.36
N ALA A 91 5.33 -8.04 -7.89
CA ALA A 91 5.47 -6.87 -7.02
C ALA A 91 4.94 -5.60 -7.71
N ILE A 92 5.32 -5.36 -8.97
CA ILE A 92 4.86 -4.22 -9.77
C ILE A 92 3.34 -4.27 -9.96
N VAL A 93 2.77 -5.45 -10.24
CA VAL A 93 1.32 -5.61 -10.38
C VAL A 93 0.61 -5.28 -9.07
N LEU A 94 1.09 -5.80 -7.94
CA LEU A 94 0.51 -5.54 -6.63
C LEU A 94 0.62 -4.06 -6.22
N ASP A 95 1.78 -3.45 -6.45
CA ASP A 95 2.02 -2.02 -6.23
C ASP A 95 1.04 -1.18 -7.09
N ARG A 96 0.92 -1.49 -8.38
CA ARG A 96 0.02 -0.75 -9.28
C ARG A 96 -1.45 -0.87 -8.91
N ILE A 97 -1.89 -2.05 -8.50
CA ILE A 97 -3.25 -2.26 -7.99
C ILE A 97 -3.46 -1.40 -6.75
N THR A 98 -2.54 -1.46 -5.78
CA THR A 98 -2.61 -0.71 -4.52
C THR A 98 -2.64 0.80 -4.76
N GLN A 99 -1.79 1.29 -5.67
CA GLN A 99 -1.75 2.70 -6.07
C GLN A 99 -3.03 3.13 -6.77
N SER A 100 -3.59 2.34 -7.70
CA SER A 100 -4.85 2.67 -8.38
C SER A 100 -6.01 2.87 -7.40
N TYR A 101 -6.10 2.02 -6.37
CA TYR A 101 -7.08 2.21 -5.28
C TYR A 101 -6.82 3.49 -4.47
N GLY A 102 -5.56 3.89 -4.30
CA GLY A 102 -5.17 5.14 -3.62
C GLY A 102 -5.38 6.42 -4.45
N GLU A 103 -5.09 6.40 -5.75
CA GLU A 103 -5.18 7.54 -6.67
C GLU A 103 -6.63 7.96 -6.93
N THR A 104 -7.53 6.99 -7.11
CA THR A 104 -8.98 7.23 -7.28
C THR A 104 -9.59 8.06 -6.14
N LEU A 105 -8.97 8.02 -4.96
CA LEU A 105 -9.38 8.77 -3.77
C LEU A 105 -8.77 10.17 -3.70
N GLN A 106 -7.57 10.37 -4.25
CA GLN A 106 -6.91 11.68 -4.32
C GLN A 106 -7.54 12.57 -5.41
N GLU A 107 -7.88 12.01 -6.57
CA GLU A 107 -8.52 12.74 -7.67
C GLU A 107 -9.90 13.29 -7.28
N ARG A 108 -10.67 12.55 -6.47
CA ARG A 108 -11.97 13.00 -5.93
C ARG A 108 -11.88 14.20 -5.00
N ARG A 109 -10.67 14.56 -4.58
CA ARG A 109 -10.41 15.57 -3.55
C ARG A 109 -9.53 16.72 -4.03
N ALA A 110 -9.01 16.63 -5.25
CA ALA A 110 -8.36 17.75 -5.90
C ALA A 110 -9.39 18.88 -6.05
N PRO A 111 -9.14 20.09 -5.52
CA PRO A 111 -10.01 21.22 -5.80
C PRO A 111 -10.04 21.41 -7.31
N GLU A 112 -11.25 21.48 -7.88
CA GLU A 112 -11.49 21.79 -9.28
C GLU A 112 -10.59 22.99 -9.63
N LYS A 113 -9.52 22.74 -10.40
CA LYS A 113 -8.72 23.83 -10.95
C LYS A 113 -9.68 24.60 -11.83
N LYS A 114 -10.21 25.71 -11.31
CA LYS A 114 -10.92 26.73 -12.09
C LYS A 114 -10.11 26.91 -13.37
N LYS A 115 -10.68 26.47 -14.50
CA LYS A 115 -10.20 26.84 -15.83
C LYS A 115 -10.19 28.37 -15.87
N GLY A 116 -9.03 28.95 -15.63
CA GLY A 116 -8.80 30.36 -15.84
C GLY A 116 -8.77 30.60 -17.34
N LYS A 117 -9.87 31.20 -17.83
CA LYS A 117 -10.08 31.89 -19.13
C LYS A 117 -9.62 31.17 -20.39
#